data_AF-A0A7C2ABF6-F1
#
_entry.id   AF-A0A7C2ABF6-F1
#
_cell.length_a   1.000
_cell.length_b   1.000
_cell.length_c   1.000
_cell.angle_alpha   90.00
_cell.angle_beta   90.00
_cell.angle_gamma   90.00
#
_symmetry.space_group_name_H-M   'P 1'
#
loop_
_entity.id
_entity.type
_entity.pdbx_description
1 polymer ?
#
loop_
_entity_poly.entity_id
_entity_poly.type
_entity_poly.pdbx_seq_one_letter_code
_entity_poly.pdbx_strand_id
1 'polypeptide(L)'
;MQVIKASGKKEEFKPKKVLGTLLRAGASKKLANEVLEEVEKKVHEGTTTKKILETTLRLLKNKKPEVGAIYDLKRAIMGLGPTGFPFEKFFAEILKNYGYEVQLNRNLKGKFITHEIDI
;
A
#
# COMPACT_ATOMS: atom_id res chain seq x y z
N MET A 1 8.57 -15.55 16.52
CA MET A 1 9.54 -14.71 15.79
C MET A 1 9.04 -13.28 15.79
N GLN A 2 9.91 -12.31 16.08
CA GLN A 2 9.60 -10.89 15.96
C GLN A 2 10.12 -10.31 14.66
N VAL A 3 9.32 -9.42 14.08
CA VAL A 3 9.60 -8.65 12.88
C VAL A 3 9.67 -7.16 13.21
N ILE A 4 10.46 -6.42 12.43
CA ILE A 4 10.68 -4.99 12.66
C ILE A 4 9.77 -4.18 11.73
N LYS A 5 8.87 -3.38 12.30
CA LYS A 5 8.00 -2.47 11.55
C LYS A 5 8.81 -1.33 10.95
N ALA A 6 8.24 -0.64 9.97
CA ALA A 6 8.85 0.57 9.41
C ALA A 6 9.17 1.64 10.47
N SER A 7 8.45 1.67 11.60
CA SER A 7 8.71 2.56 12.73
C SER A 7 9.84 2.09 13.67
N GLY A 8 10.54 1.00 13.36
CA GLY A 8 11.54 0.37 14.24
C GLY A 8 10.95 -0.48 15.38
N LYS A 9 9.64 -0.44 15.61
CA LYS A 9 8.98 -1.25 16.65
C LYS A 9 9.01 -2.74 16.29
N LYS A 10 9.29 -3.59 17.27
CA LYS A 10 9.18 -5.04 17.11
C LYS A 10 7.74 -5.49 17.30
N GLU A 11 7.32 -6.46 16.50
CA GLU A 11 6.00 -7.09 16.58
C GLU A 11 6.13 -8.58 16.30
N GLU A 12 5.32 -9.42 16.93
CA GLU A 12 5.20 -10.82 16.55
C GLU A 12 4.74 -10.97 15.09
N PHE A 13 5.43 -11.81 14.32
CA PHE A 13 5.01 -12.14 12.97
C PHE A 13 3.69 -12.91 13.00
N LYS A 14 2.67 -12.39 12.30
CA LYS A 14 1.34 -13.01 12.21
C LYS A 14 1.04 -13.38 10.76
N PRO A 15 1.15 -14.66 10.37
CA PRO A 15 0.91 -15.14 9.00
C PRO A 15 -0.44 -14.71 8.43
N LYS A 16 -1.48 -14.71 9.27
CA LYS A 16 -2.83 -14.26 8.93
C LYS A 16 -2.88 -12.82 8.38
N LYS A 17 -1.94 -11.94 8.77
CA LYS A 17 -1.85 -10.58 8.23
C LYS A 17 -1.44 -10.57 6.75
N VAL A 18 -0.46 -11.41 6.39
CA VAL A 18 0.01 -11.57 4.99
C VAL A 18 -1.06 -12.24 4.15
N LEU A 19 -1.70 -13.30 4.68
CA LEU A 19 -2.82 -13.94 3.99
C LEU A 19 -3.96 -12.94 3.70
N GLY A 20 -4.34 -12.14 4.70
CA GLY A 20 -5.39 -11.14 4.57
C GLY A 20 -5.05 -10.04 3.56
N THR A 21 -3.79 -9.59 3.48
CA THR A 21 -3.38 -8.61 2.46
C THR A 21 -3.41 -9.21 1.05
N LEU A 22 -3.00 -10.47 0.89
CA LEU A 22 -3.02 -11.17 -0.40
C LEU A 22 -4.44 -11.33 -0.94
N LEU A 23 -5.36 -11.78 -0.09
CA LEU A 23 -6.77 -11.95 -0.47
C LEU A 23 -7.43 -10.60 -0.83
N ARG A 24 -7.15 -9.53 -0.09
CA ARG A 24 -7.65 -8.18 -0.42
C ARG A 24 -7.12 -7.65 -1.74
N ALA A 25 -5.92 -8.08 -2.16
CA ALA A 25 -5.37 -7.74 -3.47
C ALA A 25 -5.91 -8.60 -4.63
N GLY A 26 -6.88 -9.49 -4.35
CA GLY A 26 -7.51 -10.34 -5.36
C GLY A 26 -6.81 -11.68 -5.61
N ALA A 27 -5.86 -12.09 -4.76
CA ALA A 27 -5.30 -13.43 -4.85
C ALA A 27 -6.37 -14.49 -4.55
N SER A 28 -6.39 -15.59 -5.32
CA SER A 28 -7.19 -16.77 -4.94
C SER A 28 -6.65 -17.38 -3.65
N LYS A 29 -7.51 -18.11 -2.89
CA LYS A 29 -7.07 -18.81 -1.67
C LYS A 29 -5.85 -19.71 -1.91
N LYS A 30 -5.84 -20.43 -3.03
CA LYS A 30 -4.72 -21.30 -3.44
C LYS A 30 -3.42 -20.51 -3.60
N LEU A 31 -3.45 -19.44 -4.41
CA LEU A 31 -2.28 -18.58 -4.62
C LEU A 31 -1.82 -17.91 -3.33
N ALA A 32 -2.76 -17.45 -2.50
CA ALA A 32 -2.46 -16.76 -1.25
C ALA A 32 -1.74 -17.67 -0.25
N ASN A 33 -2.17 -18.93 -0.11
CA ASN A 33 -1.49 -19.92 0.73
C ASN A 33 -0.11 -20.28 0.17
N GLU A 34 0.00 -20.51 -1.14
CA GLU A 34 1.28 -20.82 -1.79
C GLU A 34 2.31 -19.70 -1.59
N VAL A 35 1.91 -18.44 -1.76
CA VAL A 35 2.79 -17.28 -1.52
C VAL A 35 3.12 -17.15 -0.03
N LEU A 36 2.15 -17.41 0.86
CA LEU A 36 2.37 -17.36 2.30
C LEU A 36 3.44 -18.35 2.75
N GLU A 37 3.35 -19.61 2.32
CA GLU A 37 4.34 -20.65 2.64
C GLU A 37 5.76 -20.24 2.23
N GLU A 38 5.91 -19.66 1.03
CA GLU A 38 7.19 -19.17 0.53
C GLU A 38 7.71 -17.92 1.27
N VAL A 39 6.81 -17.09 1.79
CA VAL A 39 7.16 -15.97 2.66
C VAL A 39 7.62 -16.50 4.01
N GLU A 40 6.88 -17.42 4.63
CA GLU A 40 7.18 -17.97 5.96
C GLU A 40 8.55 -18.62 6.03
N LYS A 41 8.96 -19.37 4.99
CA LYS A 41 10.32 -19.94 4.87
C LYS A 41 11.44 -18.89 4.89
N LYS A 42 11.14 -17.64 4.55
CA LYS A 42 12.11 -16.54 4.43
C LYS A 42 12.08 -15.59 5.61
N VAL A 43 11.01 -15.59 6.41
CA VAL A 43 10.93 -14.76 7.62
C VAL A 43 11.69 -15.45 8.75
N HIS A 44 12.59 -14.69 9.36
CA HIS A 44 13.36 -15.07 10.54
C HIS A 44 13.36 -13.90 11.56
N GLU A 45 13.86 -14.15 12.77
CA GLU A 45 13.94 -13.14 13.82
C GLU A 45 14.63 -11.85 13.32
N GLY A 46 14.01 -10.69 13.54
CA GLY A 46 14.52 -9.40 13.08
C GLY A 46 14.19 -9.04 11.62
N THR A 47 13.51 -9.92 10.86
CA THR A 47 13.08 -9.59 9.49
C THR A 47 12.21 -8.33 9.48
N THR A 48 12.49 -7.39 8.58
CA THR A 48 11.69 -6.17 8.48
C THR A 48 10.38 -6.41 7.73
N THR A 49 9.32 -5.70 8.12
CA THR A 49 8.04 -5.67 7.38
C THR A 49 8.22 -5.24 5.92
N LYS A 50 9.19 -4.35 5.64
CA LYS A 50 9.60 -3.98 4.28
C LYS A 50 10.14 -5.20 3.51
N LYS A 51 10.98 -6.03 4.12
CA LYS A 51 11.52 -7.23 3.47
C LYS A 51 10.46 -8.29 3.19
N ILE A 52 9.49 -8.44 4.08
CA ILE A 52 8.31 -9.29 3.87
C ILE A 52 7.53 -8.80 2.65
N LEU A 53 7.25 -7.49 2.57
CA LEU A 53 6.57 -6.88 1.43
C LEU A 53 7.33 -7.12 0.11
N GLU A 54 8.63 -6.83 0.06
CA GLU A 54 9.47 -7.05 -1.13
C GLU A 54 9.49 -8.52 -1.57
N THR A 55 9.58 -9.44 -0.62
CA THR A 55 9.58 -10.88 -0.89
C THR A 55 8.25 -11.31 -1.48
N THR A 56 7.14 -10.84 -0.89
CA THR A 56 5.78 -11.12 -1.37
C THR A 56 5.57 -10.60 -2.78
N LEU A 57 5.97 -9.35 -3.05
CA LEU A 57 5.86 -8.73 -4.37
C LEU A 57 6.65 -9.48 -5.44
N ARG A 58 7.88 -9.92 -5.12
CA ARG A 58 8.68 -10.74 -6.04
C ARG A 58 8.00 -12.06 -6.38
N LEU A 59 7.40 -12.73 -5.39
CA LEU A 59 6.65 -13.97 -5.62
C LEU A 59 5.42 -13.73 -6.48
N LEU A 60 4.65 -12.68 -6.20
CA LEU A 60 3.47 -12.29 -6.98
C LEU A 60 3.84 -11.91 -8.41
N LYS A 61 4.93 -11.17 -8.62
CA LYS A 61 5.40 -10.80 -9.97
C LYS A 61 5.68 -12.03 -10.84
N ASN A 62 6.16 -13.13 -10.25
CA ASN A 62 6.45 -14.35 -11.00
C ASN A 62 5.22 -15.24 -11.22
N LYS A 63 4.24 -15.21 -10.31
CA LYS A 63 3.07 -16.11 -10.35
C LYS A 63 1.82 -15.45 -10.95
N LYS A 64 1.55 -14.20 -10.59
CA LYS A 64 0.33 -13.45 -10.95
C LYS A 64 0.61 -11.93 -10.91
N PRO A 65 1.27 -11.37 -11.94
CA PRO A 65 1.70 -9.97 -11.98
C PRO A 65 0.58 -8.96 -11.68
N GLU A 66 -0.64 -9.22 -12.15
CA GLU A 66 -1.81 -8.38 -11.95
C GLU A 66 -2.20 -8.24 -10.47
N VAL A 67 -2.11 -9.33 -9.69
CA VAL A 67 -2.30 -9.29 -8.23
C VAL A 67 -1.15 -8.55 -7.57
N GLY A 68 0.08 -8.75 -8.07
CA GLY A 68 1.27 -8.02 -7.61
C GLY A 68 1.12 -6.50 -7.75
N ALA A 69 0.58 -6.02 -8.87
CA ALA A 69 0.33 -4.59 -9.10
C ALA A 69 -0.68 -4.02 -8.09
N ILE A 70 -1.79 -4.71 -7.85
CA ILE A 70 -2.80 -4.28 -6.85
C ILE A 70 -2.20 -4.33 -5.44
N TYR A 71 -1.43 -5.37 -5.13
CA TYR A 71 -0.77 -5.52 -3.83
C TYR A 71 0.23 -4.40 -3.54
N ASP A 72 0.90 -3.88 -4.58
CA ASP A 72 1.88 -2.79 -4.46
C ASP A 72 1.24 -1.39 -4.45
N LEU A 73 -0.06 -1.27 -4.72
CA LEU A 73 -0.72 0.00 -5.01
C LEU A 73 -0.48 1.06 -3.94
N LYS A 74 -0.59 0.70 -2.65
CA LYS A 74 -0.33 1.63 -1.55
C LYS A 74 1.08 2.20 -1.60
N ARG A 75 2.09 1.38 -1.89
CA ARG A 75 3.49 1.82 -1.98
C ARG A 75 3.69 2.69 -3.21
N ALA A 76 3.09 2.33 -4.35
CA ALA A 76 3.15 3.11 -5.58
C ALA A 76 2.56 4.52 -5.39
N ILE A 77 1.41 4.64 -4.70
CA ILE A 77 0.81 5.92 -4.35
C ILE A 77 1.76 6.75 -3.46
N MET A 78 2.34 6.14 -2.43
CA MET A 78 3.34 6.82 -1.59
C MET A 78 4.60 7.23 -2.38
N GLY A 79 4.89 6.56 -3.50
CA GLY A 79 5.98 6.88 -4.40
C GLY A 79 5.78 8.15 -5.22
N LEU A 80 4.57 8.72 -5.24
CA LEU A 80 4.28 10.01 -5.88
C LEU A 80 4.94 11.21 -5.15
N GLY A 81 5.55 10.97 -3.99
CA GLY A 81 6.36 11.95 -3.28
C GLY A 81 5.68 12.45 -2.00
N PRO A 82 6.47 13.01 -1.08
CA PRO A 82 6.01 13.36 0.26
C PRO A 82 5.16 14.63 0.31
N THR A 83 5.14 15.42 -0.77
CA THR A 83 4.49 16.73 -0.81
C THR A 83 2.98 16.66 -0.99
N GLY A 84 2.40 15.49 -1.28
CA GLY A 84 0.96 15.32 -1.56
C GLY A 84 0.52 15.82 -2.93
N PHE A 85 1.08 16.95 -3.38
CA PHE A 85 0.71 17.62 -4.63
C PHE A 85 0.70 16.74 -5.91
N PRO A 86 1.66 15.81 -6.14
CA PRO A 86 1.58 14.93 -7.31
C PRO A 86 0.45 13.90 -7.21
N PHE A 87 0.16 13.40 -6.00
CA PHE A 87 -1.01 12.55 -5.77
C PHE A 87 -2.29 13.32 -6.03
N GLU A 88 -2.37 14.56 -5.55
CA GLU A 88 -3.56 15.38 -5.73
C GLU A 88 -3.86 15.66 -7.21
N LYS A 89 -2.83 16.05 -7.97
CA LYS A 89 -2.98 16.24 -9.42
C LYS A 89 -3.45 14.99 -10.14
N PHE A 90 -2.85 13.84 -9.80
CA PHE A 90 -3.22 12.58 -10.42
C PHE A 90 -4.68 12.21 -10.13
N PHE A 91 -5.09 12.32 -8.86
CA PHE A 91 -6.44 11.95 -8.46
C PHE A 91 -7.50 12.94 -8.96
N ALA A 92 -7.15 14.23 -9.09
CA ALA A 92 -8.01 15.22 -9.71
C ALA A 92 -8.32 14.88 -11.17
N GLU A 93 -7.33 14.46 -11.96
CA GLU A 93 -7.56 14.06 -13.36
C GLU A 93 -8.41 12.78 -13.45
N ILE A 94 -8.28 11.85 -12.50
CA ILE A 94 -9.19 10.70 -12.41
C ILE A 94 -10.63 11.19 -12.23
N LEU A 95 -10.89 12.02 -11.21
CA LEU A 95 -12.25 12.49 -10.91
C LEU A 95 -12.86 13.29 -12.07
N LYS A 96 -12.08 14.14 -12.73
CA LYS A 96 -12.52 14.84 -13.96
C LYS A 96 -12.95 13.85 -15.04
N ASN A 97 -12.22 12.76 -15.24
CA ASN A 97 -12.59 11.72 -16.20
C ASN A 97 -13.89 10.98 -15.81
N TYR A 98 -14.24 10.95 -14.53
CA TYR A 98 -15.54 10.46 -14.05
C TYR A 98 -16.67 11.52 -14.15
N GLY A 99 -16.39 12.72 -14.66
CA GLY A 99 -17.36 13.79 -14.87
C GLY A 99 -17.52 14.76 -13.69
N TYR A 100 -16.62 14.72 -12.70
CA TYR A 100 -16.65 15.65 -11.58
C TYR A 100 -15.90 16.96 -11.91
N GLU A 101 -16.41 18.08 -11.41
CA GLU A 101 -15.63 19.30 -11.31
C GLU A 101 -14.67 19.21 -10.11
N VAL A 102 -13.39 19.50 -10.32
CA VAL A 102 -12.35 19.37 -9.29
C VAL A 102 -11.62 20.69 -9.13
N GLN A 103 -11.36 21.08 -7.87
CA GLN A 103 -10.58 22.26 -7.52
C GLN A 103 -9.42 21.85 -6.61
N LEU A 104 -8.20 22.28 -6.93
CA LEU A 104 -7.00 21.99 -6.14
C LEU A 104 -6.52 23.24 -5.39
N ASN A 105 -5.78 23.05 -4.30
CA ASN A 105 -5.15 24.12 -3.50
C ASN A 105 -6.14 25.20 -3.03
N ARG A 106 -7.33 24.78 -2.56
CA ARG A 106 -8.37 25.73 -2.15
C ARG A 106 -8.17 26.14 -0.71
N ASN A 107 -7.81 27.40 -0.52
CA ASN A 107 -7.78 28.04 0.79
C ASN A 107 -9.13 28.70 1.07
N LEU A 108 -9.86 28.19 2.05
CA LEU A 108 -11.15 28.71 2.48
C LEU A 108 -11.01 29.42 3.82
N LYS A 109 -11.55 30.64 3.91
CA LYS A 109 -11.57 31.38 5.17
C LYS A 109 -12.65 30.82 6.08
N GLY A 110 -12.24 30.15 7.15
CA GLY A 110 -13.12 29.73 8.23
C GLY A 110 -13.42 30.88 9.20
N LYS A 111 -14.23 30.60 10.22
CA LYS A 111 -14.62 31.58 11.25
C LYS A 111 -13.43 32.15 12.03
N PHE A 112 -12.39 31.33 12.23
CA PHE A 112 -11.23 31.67 13.05
C PHE A 112 -9.88 31.50 12.34
N ILE A 113 -9.78 30.56 11.39
CA ILE A 113 -8.55 30.31 10.62
C ILE A 113 -8.87 30.03 9.15
N THR A 114 -7.87 30.17 8.28
CA THR A 114 -7.95 29.68 6.90
C THR A 114 -7.65 28.19 6.89
N HIS A 115 -8.48 27.43 6.18
CA HIS A 115 -8.30 26.00 5.96
C HIS A 115 -7.88 25.77 4.52
N GLU A 116 -6.80 25.01 4.33
CA GLU A 116 -6.51 24.38 3.06
C GLU A 116 -7.38 23.13 2.94
N ILE A 117 -8.13 23.06 1.84
CA ILE A 117 -8.97 21.92 1.48
C ILE A 117 -8.35 21.28 0.25
N ASP A 118 -8.04 20.00 0.36
CA ASP A 118 -7.59 19.16 -0.75
C ASP A 118 -8.75 18.92 -1.76
N ILE A 119 -8.46 18.23 -2.86
CA ILE A 119 -9.37 17.86 -3.99
C ILE A 119 -10.88 17.93 -3.71
#